data_AF-A0A6N9V4U0-F1
#
_entry.id   AF-A0A6N9V4U0-F1
#
_cell.length_a   1.000
_cell.length_b   1.000
_cell.length_c   1.000
_cell.angle_alpha   90.00
_cell.angle_beta   90.00
_cell.angle_gamma   90.00
#
_symmetry.space_group_name_H-M   'P 1'
#
loop_
_entity.id
_entity.type
_entity.pdbx_description
1 polymer ?
#
loop_
_entity_poly.entity_id
_entity_poly.type
_entity_poly.pdbx_seq_one_letter_code
_entity_poly.pdbx_strand_id
1 'polypeptide(L)'
;PLLPPGPIHGDALPRNVHIGPEGPVLTDLETFSSDLREHDLVVLALSRDRYGLPDEEYRRFTSVYGWDVREWDGCAVLRGARETASCAWVSQHAPGNPKALAEFRRRVASLRDG
;
A
#
# COMPACT_ATOMS: atom_id res chain seq x y z
N PRO A 1 -1.37 -16.80 -6.07
CA PRO A 1 -0.63 -15.61 -6.56
C PRO A 1 -0.59 -15.66 -8.08
N LEU A 2 -0.67 -14.52 -8.76
CA LEU A 2 -0.66 -14.45 -10.22
C LEU A 2 0.76 -14.15 -10.74
N LEU A 3 1.56 -13.41 -9.98
CA LEU A 3 2.92 -13.07 -10.35
C LEU A 3 3.91 -14.08 -9.72
N PRO A 4 5.02 -14.41 -10.41
CA PRO A 4 6.13 -15.08 -9.74
C PRO A 4 6.64 -14.21 -8.58
N PRO A 5 6.92 -14.82 -7.41
CA PRO A 5 7.55 -14.11 -6.30
C PRO A 5 8.88 -13.47 -6.74
N GLY A 6 9.23 -12.36 -6.10
CA GLY A 6 10.42 -11.61 -6.46
C GLY A 6 10.59 -10.37 -5.58
N PRO A 7 11.50 -9.46 -5.98
CA PRO A 7 11.74 -8.25 -5.21
C PRO A 7 10.48 -7.38 -5.15
N ILE A 8 10.17 -6.90 -3.96
CA ILE A 8 9.14 -5.91 -3.67
C ILE A 8 9.77 -4.74 -2.92
N HIS A 9 9.26 -3.55 -3.18
CA HIS A 9 9.61 -2.36 -2.41
C HIS A 9 9.06 -2.45 -0.99
N GLY A 10 7.83 -2.96 -0.83
CA GLY A 10 7.17 -2.99 0.47
C GLY A 10 6.48 -1.68 0.86
N ASP A 11 6.68 -0.59 0.14
CA ASP A 11 5.98 0.69 0.34
C ASP A 11 5.98 1.50 -0.97
N ALA A 12 5.56 0.88 -2.07
CA ALA A 12 5.63 1.43 -3.43
C ALA A 12 4.61 2.58 -3.69
N LEU A 13 4.67 3.65 -2.91
CA LEU A 13 3.83 4.84 -3.05
C LEU A 13 4.50 5.89 -3.93
N PRO A 14 3.74 6.76 -4.63
CA PRO A 14 4.30 7.80 -5.48
C PRO A 14 5.34 8.70 -4.78
N ARG A 15 5.20 8.93 -3.48
CA ARG A 15 6.18 9.69 -2.68
C ARG A 15 7.58 9.06 -2.63
N ASN A 16 7.67 7.75 -2.83
CA ASN A 16 8.91 6.98 -2.80
C ASN A 16 9.48 6.76 -4.21
N VAL A 17 8.88 7.40 -5.22
CA VAL A 17 9.37 7.43 -6.59
C VAL A 17 9.90 8.82 -6.89
N HIS A 18 11.20 8.92 -7.17
CA HIS A 18 11.81 10.16 -7.61
C HIS A 18 12.11 10.10 -9.11
N ILE A 19 11.60 11.06 -9.87
CA ILE A 19 11.80 11.11 -11.33
C ILE A 19 12.99 12.02 -11.62
N GLY A 20 14.13 11.41 -11.98
CA GLY A 20 15.35 12.11 -12.36
C GLY A 20 15.56 12.15 -13.88
N PRO A 21 16.59 12.88 -14.36
CA PRO A 21 16.94 12.95 -15.78
C PRO A 21 17.31 11.59 -16.38
N GLU A 22 17.85 10.66 -15.57
CA GLU A 22 18.22 9.30 -15.96
C GLU A 22 17.07 8.29 -15.81
N GLY A 23 15.88 8.75 -15.39
CA GLY A 23 14.70 7.91 -15.16
C GLY A 23 14.26 7.85 -13.69
N PRO A 24 13.23 7.03 -13.40
CA PRO A 24 12.69 6.88 -12.06
C PRO A 24 13.65 6.10 -11.16
N VAL A 25 13.82 6.55 -9.92
CA VAL A 25 14.49 5.82 -8.84
C VAL A 25 13.53 5.62 -7.67
N LEU A 26 13.64 4.46 -7.03
CA LEU A 26 12.90 4.13 -5.81
C LEU A 26 13.74 4.49 -4.59
N THR A 27 13.11 5.12 -3.60
CA THR A 27 13.71 5.52 -2.33
C THR A 27 13.01 4.84 -1.17
N ASP A 28 13.54 4.94 0.05
CA ASP A 28 12.89 4.41 1.25
C ASP A 28 12.74 2.88 1.25
N LEU A 29 13.89 2.19 1.17
CA LEU A 29 13.97 0.73 0.99
C LEU A 29 13.96 -0.06 2.31
N GLU A 30 13.50 0.51 3.41
CA GLU A 30 13.50 -0.15 4.72
C GLU A 30 12.58 -1.39 4.79
N THR A 31 11.63 -1.49 3.87
CA THR A 31 10.70 -2.64 3.73
C THR A 31 10.98 -3.52 2.50
N PHE A 32 12.08 -3.27 1.80
CA PHE A 32 12.45 -4.03 0.61
C PHE A 32 12.71 -5.51 0.95
N SER A 33 12.09 -6.41 0.18
CA SER A 33 12.14 -7.85 0.46
C SER A 33 11.84 -8.68 -0.77
N SER A 34 11.92 -10.02 -0.66
CA SER A 34 11.57 -10.96 -1.72
C SER A 34 10.29 -11.68 -1.35
N ASP A 35 9.18 -11.39 -2.02
CA ASP A 35 7.84 -11.88 -1.68
C ASP A 35 6.87 -11.83 -2.89
N LEU A 36 5.57 -11.93 -2.65
CA LEU A 36 4.50 -11.73 -3.63
C LEU A 36 4.50 -10.29 -4.16
N ARG A 37 4.74 -10.12 -5.46
CA ARG A 37 4.83 -8.79 -6.08
C ARG A 37 3.52 -8.01 -6.05
N GLU A 38 2.41 -8.70 -5.82
CA GLU A 38 1.10 -8.12 -5.54
C GLU A 38 1.10 -7.19 -4.32
N HIS A 39 2.03 -7.35 -3.38
CA HIS A 39 2.17 -6.47 -2.21
C HIS A 39 2.37 -4.99 -2.58
N ASP A 40 3.09 -4.69 -3.66
CA ASP A 40 3.32 -3.31 -4.11
C ASP A 40 2.13 -2.77 -4.89
N LEU A 41 1.41 -3.61 -5.63
CA LEU A 41 0.22 -3.21 -6.39
C LEU A 41 -0.96 -2.88 -5.47
N VAL A 42 -1.15 -3.68 -4.41
CA VAL A 42 -2.21 -3.44 -3.42
C VAL A 42 -2.02 -2.10 -2.70
N VAL A 43 -0.77 -1.67 -2.50
CA VAL A 43 -0.48 -0.36 -1.91
C VAL A 43 -1.04 0.76 -2.78
N LEU A 44 -0.89 0.68 -4.11
CA LEU A 44 -1.47 1.67 -5.02
C LEU A 44 -3.00 1.60 -5.09
N ALA A 45 -3.58 0.39 -5.04
CA ALA A 45 -5.04 0.22 -4.96
C ALA A 45 -5.62 0.89 -3.70
N LEU A 46 -4.92 0.75 -2.57
CA LEU A 46 -5.26 1.45 -1.33
C LEU A 46 -5.13 2.98 -1.44
N SER A 47 -4.14 3.49 -2.20
CA SER A 47 -4.01 4.92 -2.47
C SER A 47 -5.20 5.52 -3.20
N ARG A 48 -5.75 4.78 -4.16
CA ARG A 48 -7.00 5.17 -4.84
C ARG A 48 -8.16 5.24 -3.85
N ASP A 49 -8.35 4.18 -3.07
CA ASP A 49 -9.55 4.07 -2.24
C ASP A 49 -9.54 5.00 -1.02
N ARG A 50 -8.38 5.22 -0.39
CA ARG A 50 -8.28 5.91 0.91
C ARG A 50 -7.51 7.23 0.87
N TYR A 51 -6.64 7.43 -0.12
CA TYR A 51 -5.70 8.56 -0.14
C TYR A 51 -5.86 9.47 -1.35
N GLY A 52 -6.93 9.29 -2.13
CA GLY A 52 -7.35 10.24 -3.16
C GLY A 52 -6.52 10.19 -4.44
N LEU A 53 -5.85 9.08 -4.75
CA LEU A 53 -5.22 8.91 -6.07
C LEU A 53 -6.31 8.99 -7.16
N PRO A 54 -6.16 9.86 -8.18
CA PRO A 54 -7.16 9.98 -9.23
C PRO A 54 -7.41 8.65 -9.96
N ASP A 55 -8.68 8.36 -10.22
CA ASP A 55 -9.09 7.10 -10.85
C ASP A 55 -8.49 6.91 -12.25
N GLU A 56 -8.30 8.01 -12.99
CA GLU A 56 -7.60 7.99 -14.29
C GLU A 56 -6.14 7.57 -14.15
N GLU A 57 -5.43 8.07 -13.13
CA GLU A 57 -4.04 7.69 -12.90
C GLU A 57 -3.91 6.21 -12.51
N TYR A 58 -4.81 5.72 -11.67
CA TYR A 58 -4.88 4.30 -11.32
C TYR A 58 -5.17 3.41 -12.54
N ARG A 59 -6.13 3.81 -13.39
CA ARG A 59 -6.43 3.08 -14.64
C ARG A 59 -5.27 3.10 -15.61
N ARG A 60 -4.55 4.22 -15.73
CA ARG A 60 -3.33 4.30 -16.54
C ARG A 60 -2.25 3.37 -16.01
N PHE A 61 -2.04 3.35 -14.70
CA PHE A 61 -1.05 2.46 -14.08
C PHE A 61 -1.36 0.99 -14.36
N THR A 62 -2.58 0.54 -14.09
CA THR A 62 -3.00 -0.87 -14.29
C THR A 62 -2.96 -1.26 -15.77
N SER A 63 -3.32 -0.35 -16.69
CA SER A 63 -3.18 -0.56 -18.13
C SER A 63 -1.72 -0.73 -18.57
N VAL A 64 -0.79 0.05 -18.03
CA VAL A 64 0.65 -0.08 -18.36
C VAL A 64 1.26 -1.31 -17.70
N TYR A 65 0.85 -1.62 -16.47
CA TYR A 65 1.26 -2.82 -15.75
C TYR A 65 0.75 -4.10 -16.44
N GLY A 66 -0.35 -3.99 -17.21
CA GLY A 66 -0.98 -5.08 -17.95
C GLY A 66 -2.00 -5.88 -17.15
N TRP A 67 -2.27 -5.47 -15.90
CA TRP A 67 -3.18 -6.15 -14.99
C TRP A 67 -3.59 -5.27 -13.81
N ASP A 68 -4.84 -5.40 -13.37
CA ASP A 68 -5.34 -4.80 -12.14
C ASP A 68 -5.33 -5.83 -11.01
N VAL A 69 -4.52 -5.59 -9.97
CA VAL A 69 -4.42 -6.49 -8.81
C VAL A 69 -5.78 -6.72 -8.14
N ARG A 70 -6.74 -5.79 -8.27
CA ARG A 70 -8.09 -5.93 -7.70
C ARG A 70 -8.91 -7.05 -8.33
N GLU A 71 -8.52 -7.53 -9.51
CA GLU A 71 -9.12 -8.71 -10.16
C GLU A 71 -8.63 -10.02 -9.52
N TRP A 72 -7.62 -9.97 -8.66
CA TRP A 72 -7.13 -11.14 -7.94
C TRP A 72 -7.95 -11.42 -6.68
N ASP A 73 -8.40 -12.66 -6.52
CA ASP A 73 -9.09 -13.12 -5.30
C ASP A 73 -8.27 -12.87 -4.00
N GLY A 74 -6.94 -12.89 -4.10
CA GLY A 74 -6.04 -12.63 -2.97
C GLY A 74 -5.88 -11.15 -2.59
N CYS A 75 -6.38 -10.21 -3.42
CA CYS A 75 -6.20 -8.78 -3.20
C CYS A 75 -6.81 -8.33 -1.87
N ALA A 76 -8.00 -8.82 -1.53
CA ALA A 76 -8.68 -8.46 -0.28
C ALA A 76 -7.86 -8.87 0.96
N VAL A 77 -7.20 -10.03 0.91
CA VAL A 77 -6.35 -10.53 2.00
C VAL A 77 -5.12 -9.63 2.19
N LEU A 78 -4.40 -9.32 1.10
CA LEU A 78 -3.23 -8.44 1.18
C LEU A 78 -3.60 -7.02 1.59
N ARG A 79 -4.77 -6.52 1.15
CA ARG A 79 -5.31 -5.22 1.55
C ARG A 79 -5.56 -5.17 3.06
N GLY A 80 -6.26 -6.18 3.60
CA GLY A 80 -6.52 -6.29 5.04
C GLY A 80 -5.23 -6.43 5.86
N ALA A 81 -4.24 -7.19 5.38
CA ALA A 81 -2.94 -7.29 6.02
C ALA A 81 -2.21 -5.93 6.09
N ARG A 82 -2.24 -5.14 5.00
CA ARG A 82 -1.66 -3.79 4.96
C ARG A 82 -2.35 -2.82 5.91
N GLU A 83 -3.68 -2.81 5.90
CA GLU A 83 -4.46 -1.95 6.80
C GLU A 83 -4.27 -2.33 8.28
N THR A 84 -4.11 -3.63 8.56
CA THR A 84 -3.77 -4.14 9.90
C THR A 84 -2.37 -3.69 10.33
N ALA A 85 -1.36 -3.83 9.47
CA ALA A 85 0.00 -3.35 9.74
C ALA A 85 0.03 -1.84 9.99
N SER A 86 -0.76 -1.08 9.21
CA SER A 86 -0.93 0.36 9.38
C SER A 86 -1.54 0.72 10.75
N CYS A 87 -2.51 -0.05 11.25
CA CYS A 87 -3.03 0.12 12.60
C CYS A 87 -1.99 -0.19 13.67
N ALA A 88 -1.26 -1.29 13.51
CA ALA A 88 -0.20 -1.69 14.44
C ALA A 88 0.87 -0.60 14.55
N TRP A 89 1.29 0.00 13.44
CA TRP A 89 2.23 1.11 13.43
C TRP A 89 1.72 2.34 14.19
N VAL A 90 0.46 2.76 13.99
CA VAL A 90 -0.11 3.89 14.75
C VAL A 90 -0.18 3.57 16.25
N SER A 91 -0.45 2.31 16.62
CA SER A 91 -0.53 1.90 18.02
C SER A 91 0.79 2.11 18.79
N GLN A 92 1.93 1.97 18.12
CA GLN A 92 3.26 2.21 18.71
C GLN A 92 3.45 3.66 19.14
N HIS A 93 2.74 4.58 18.48
CA HIS A 93 2.80 6.01 18.77
C HIS A 93 1.72 6.47 19.75
N ALA A 94 0.77 5.61 20.12
CA ALA A 94 -0.35 5.98 20.99
C ALA A 94 0.05 6.35 22.44
N PRO A 95 1.06 5.70 23.08
CA PRO A 95 1.51 6.10 24.41
C PRO A 95 1.95 7.57 24.43
N GLY A 96 1.30 8.40 25.25
CA GLY A 96 1.62 9.83 25.38
C GLY A 96 1.14 10.72 24.22
N ASN A 97 0.49 10.19 23.18
CA ASN A 97 -0.01 10.96 22.05
C ASN A 97 -1.53 10.73 21.82
N PRO A 98 -2.39 11.62 22.36
CA PRO A 98 -3.85 11.49 22.21
C PRO A 98 -4.34 11.47 20.75
N LYS A 99 -3.63 12.15 19.83
CA LYS A 99 -3.99 12.17 18.41
C LYS A 99 -3.73 10.80 17.76
N ALA A 100 -2.58 10.19 18.05
CA ALA A 100 -2.27 8.84 17.57
C ALA A 100 -3.25 7.80 18.15
N LEU A 101 -3.62 7.92 19.42
CA LEU A 101 -4.63 7.03 20.03
C LEU A 101 -6.01 7.15 19.36
N ALA A 102 -6.46 8.38 19.07
CA ALA A 102 -7.70 8.61 18.35
C ALA A 102 -7.64 7.99 16.94
N GLU A 103 -6.53 8.18 16.24
CA GLU A 103 -6.33 7.60 14.91
C GLU A 103 -6.31 6.07 14.93
N PHE A 104 -5.58 5.46 15.86
CA PHE A 104 -5.56 4.02 16.04
C PHE A 104 -6.96 3.45 16.22
N ARG A 105 -7.76 4.04 17.12
CA ARG A 105 -9.15 3.63 17.37
C ARG A 105 -10.02 3.74 16.12
N ARG A 106 -9.87 4.82 15.34
CA ARG A 106 -10.60 4.99 14.06
C ARG A 106 -10.25 3.90 13.06
N ARG A 107 -8.97 3.61 12.87
CA ARG A 107 -8.54 2.58 11.91
C ARG A 107 -8.97 1.17 12.33
N VAL A 108 -8.89 0.84 13.62
CA VAL A 108 -9.40 -0.44 14.15
C VAL A 108 -10.90 -0.58 13.98
N ALA A 109 -11.68 0.50 14.18
CA ALA A 109 -13.12 0.48 13.91
C ALA A 109 -13.40 0.23 12.42
N SER A 110 -12.75 0.98 11.52
CA SER A 110 -12.87 0.77 10.07
C SER A 110 -12.51 -0.65 9.63
N LEU A 111 -11.52 -1.30 10.26
CA LEU A 111 -11.18 -2.70 9.97
C LEU A 111 -12.27 -3.70 10.40
N ARG A 112 -13.04 -3.38 11.44
CA ARG A 112 -14.11 -4.26 11.95
C ARG A 112 -15.40 -4.14 11.17
N ASP A 113 -15.67 -2.95 10.63
CA ASP A 113 -16.91 -2.64 9.92
C ASP A 113 -16.88 -3.09 8.44
N GLY A 114 -15.70 -3.41 7.91
CA GLY A 114 -15.49 -3.83 6.51
C GLY A 114 -15.30 -2.66 5.54
#